data_AF-A0A8G1X4X3-F1
#
_entry.id   AF-A0A8G1X4X3-F1
#
_cell.length_a   1.000
_cell.length_b   1.000
_cell.length_c   1.000
_cell.angle_alpha   90.00
_cell.angle_beta   90.00
_cell.angle_gamma   90.00
#
_symmetry.space_group_name_H-M   'P 1'
#
loop_
_entity.id
_entity.type
_entity.pdbx_description
1 polymer ?
#
loop_
_entity_poly.entity_id
_entity_poly.type
_entity_poly.pdbx_seq_one_letter_code
_entity_poly.pdbx_strand_id
1 'polypeptide(L)'
;MTPTFSQQIIQALAKHGRLNTRQLAAKISYDTKKTTQLVSFMRTSKKLQTDGEIDGLAAYSLTELGRSLILADAQTTRPSAPSSLDDLAAAQLHPVKPSPAEPPSSVAWDMHSTAQRDLQRQAEQSSPAFGLLNTGEFLIMFEGHTIKIPAKNVPAMRAQLNTPAAGAFQ
;
A
#
# COMPACT_ATOMS: atom_id res chain seq x y z
N MET A 1 -7.66 18.75 -20.07
CA MET A 1 -8.17 17.46 -19.55
C MET A 1 -9.00 17.75 -18.31
N THR A 2 -10.25 17.30 -18.24
CA THR A 2 -11.06 17.41 -17.02
C THR A 2 -10.69 16.26 -16.08
N PRO A 3 -10.44 16.53 -14.79
CA PRO A 3 -10.10 15.48 -13.84
C PRO A 3 -11.30 14.55 -13.68
N THR A 4 -11.05 13.25 -13.81
CA THR A 4 -12.05 12.20 -13.60
C THR A 4 -12.54 12.23 -12.14
N PHE A 5 -13.77 11.79 -11.87
CA PHE A 5 -14.31 11.79 -10.51
C PHE A 5 -13.45 11.02 -9.50
N SER A 6 -12.74 9.98 -9.93
CA SER A 6 -11.78 9.24 -9.09
C SER A 6 -10.56 10.09 -8.71
N GLN A 7 -10.03 10.89 -9.66
CA GLN A 7 -8.95 11.84 -9.37
C GLN A 7 -9.43 12.94 -8.41
N GLN A 8 -10.65 13.45 -8.59
CA GLN A 8 -11.23 14.45 -7.68
C GLN A 8 -11.38 13.91 -6.24
N ILE A 9 -11.77 12.64 -6.07
CA ILE A 9 -11.82 11.98 -4.76
C ILE A 9 -10.41 11.88 -4.15
N ILE A 10 -9.42 11.46 -4.94
CA ILE A 10 -8.03 11.37 -4.47
C ILE A 10 -7.53 12.74 -4.02
N GLN A 11 -7.78 13.78 -4.81
CA GLN A 11 -7.37 15.14 -4.48
C GLN A 11 -8.08 15.69 -3.24
N ALA A 12 -9.38 15.39 -3.07
CA ALA A 12 -10.13 15.77 -1.87
C ALA A 12 -9.56 15.11 -0.61
N LEU A 13 -9.24 13.81 -0.68
CA LEU A 13 -8.63 13.08 0.43
C LEU A 13 -7.18 13.51 0.69
N ALA A 14 -6.43 13.89 -0.34
CA ALA A 14 -5.09 14.45 -0.17
C ALA A 14 -5.11 15.74 0.65
N LYS A 15 -6.12 16.59 0.40
CA LYS A 15 -6.27 17.89 1.04
C LYS A 15 -6.83 17.79 2.46
N HIS A 16 -7.74 16.85 2.71
CA HIS A 16 -8.50 16.76 3.96
C HIS A 16 -8.11 15.55 4.84
N GLY A 17 -7.33 14.61 4.32
CA GLY A 17 -6.87 13.41 5.02
C GLY A 17 -7.91 12.30 5.09
N ARG A 18 -8.94 12.50 5.93
CA ARG A 18 -10.01 11.53 6.19
C ARG A 18 -11.37 12.14 5.90
N LEU A 19 -12.17 11.48 5.06
CA LEU A 19 -13.52 11.95 4.71
C LEU A 19 -14.49 10.77 4.64
N ASN A 20 -15.74 10.99 5.05
CA ASN A 20 -16.81 10.02 4.83
C ASN A 20 -17.42 10.19 3.42
N THR A 21 -18.27 9.24 3.00
CA THR A 21 -18.84 9.23 1.65
C THR A 21 -19.72 10.44 1.34
N ARG A 22 -20.43 10.98 2.35
CA ARG A 22 -21.29 12.17 2.19
C ARG A 22 -20.45 13.42 1.99
N GLN A 23 -19.40 13.59 2.78
CA GLN A 23 -18.44 14.68 2.66
C GLN A 23 -17.72 14.62 1.32
N LEU A 24 -17.32 13.43 0.87
CA LEU A 24 -16.73 13.24 -0.46
C LEU A 24 -17.68 13.68 -1.56
N ALA A 25 -18.92 13.19 -1.56
CA ALA A 25 -19.94 13.54 -2.55
C ALA A 25 -20.19 15.05 -2.61
N ALA A 26 -20.24 15.72 -1.46
CA ALA A 26 -20.38 17.17 -1.38
C ALA A 26 -19.17 17.92 -1.94
N LYS A 27 -17.94 17.43 -1.71
CA LYS A 27 -16.71 18.07 -2.20
C LYS A 27 -16.55 17.99 -3.71
N ILE A 28 -16.99 16.89 -4.32
CA ILE A 28 -16.91 16.67 -5.77
C ILE A 28 -18.23 17.04 -6.49
N SER A 29 -19.22 17.57 -5.77
CA SER A 29 -20.56 17.89 -6.28
C SER A 29 -21.18 16.74 -7.10
N TYR A 30 -21.10 15.52 -6.58
CA TYR A 30 -21.55 14.29 -7.25
C TYR A 30 -22.61 13.53 -6.45
N ASP A 31 -23.35 12.66 -7.12
CA ASP A 31 -24.39 11.86 -6.48
C ASP A 31 -23.80 10.95 -5.39
N THR A 32 -24.46 10.89 -4.23
CA THR A 32 -23.94 10.15 -3.07
C THR A 32 -23.92 8.64 -3.32
N LYS A 33 -24.91 8.08 -4.03
CA LYS A 33 -24.95 6.63 -4.34
C LYS A 33 -23.83 6.26 -5.30
N LYS A 34 -23.64 7.05 -6.36
CA LYS A 34 -22.55 6.85 -7.32
C LYS A 34 -21.18 7.05 -6.68
N THR A 35 -21.03 8.03 -5.79
CA THR A 35 -19.81 8.23 -5.00
C THR A 35 -19.51 7.00 -4.14
N THR A 36 -20.53 6.40 -3.52
CA THR A 36 -20.37 5.19 -2.71
C THR A 36 -19.87 4.00 -3.54
N GLN A 37 -20.45 3.79 -4.73
CA GLN A 37 -19.98 2.75 -5.65
C GLN A 37 -18.53 3.01 -6.10
N LEU A 38 -18.21 4.26 -6.42
CA LEU A 38 -16.88 4.65 -6.85
C LEU A 38 -15.85 4.46 -5.73
N VAL A 39 -16.15 4.86 -4.50
CA VAL A 39 -15.30 4.64 -3.33
C VAL A 39 -15.10 3.15 -3.09
N SER A 40 -16.15 2.33 -3.21
CA SER A 40 -16.04 0.87 -3.11
C SER A 40 -15.10 0.29 -4.17
N PHE A 41 -15.21 0.72 -5.42
CA PHE A 41 -14.31 0.33 -6.50
C PHE A 41 -12.86 0.78 -6.25
N MET A 42 -12.67 2.00 -5.76
CA MET A 42 -11.34 2.53 -5.42
C MET A 42 -10.70 1.83 -4.23
N ARG A 43 -11.50 1.28 -3.31
CA ARG A 43 -11.04 0.41 -2.23
C ARG A 43 -10.61 -0.97 -2.76
N THR A 44 -11.37 -1.57 -3.66
CA THR A 44 -11.00 -2.84 -4.32
C THR A 44 -9.68 -2.72 -5.08
N SER A 45 -9.44 -1.57 -5.73
CA SER A 45 -8.17 -1.26 -6.40
C SER A 45 -7.06 -0.78 -5.46
N LYS A 46 -7.25 -0.89 -4.13
CA LYS A 46 -6.28 -0.54 -3.08
C LYS A 46 -5.78 0.91 -3.14
N LYS A 47 -6.56 1.83 -3.72
CA LYS A 47 -6.23 3.27 -3.72
C LYS A 47 -6.70 3.94 -2.42
N LEU A 48 -7.83 3.48 -1.89
CA LEU A 48 -8.43 3.95 -0.64
C LEU A 48 -8.46 2.84 0.40
N GLN A 49 -8.41 3.21 1.66
CA GLN A 49 -8.65 2.33 2.80
C GLN A 49 -9.72 2.92 3.72
N THR A 50 -10.40 2.04 4.46
CA THR A 50 -11.30 2.46 5.53
C THR A 50 -10.48 2.75 6.77
N ASP A 51 -10.67 3.92 7.36
CA ASP A 51 -9.82 4.47 8.41
C ASP A 51 -10.68 5.05 9.54
N GLY A 52 -11.41 4.14 10.17
CA GLY A 52 -12.37 4.44 11.23
C GLY A 52 -13.72 4.94 10.71
N GLU A 53 -14.40 5.71 11.57
CA GLU A 53 -15.73 6.24 11.32
C GLU A 53 -15.78 7.74 11.66
N ILE A 54 -16.54 8.49 10.89
CA ILE A 54 -16.85 9.91 11.10
C ILE A 54 -18.36 10.05 11.03
N ASP A 55 -18.98 10.59 12.08
CA ASP A 55 -20.44 10.77 12.19
C ASP A 55 -21.23 9.45 12.05
N GLY A 56 -20.68 8.33 12.55
CA GLY A 56 -21.28 6.99 12.45
C GLY A 56 -21.27 6.41 11.02
N LEU A 57 -20.48 7.00 10.12
CA LEU A 57 -20.27 6.51 8.76
C LEU A 57 -18.80 6.17 8.55
N ALA A 58 -18.55 5.13 7.75
CA ALA A 58 -17.18 4.75 7.39
C ALA A 58 -16.40 5.93 6.80
N ALA A 59 -15.24 6.20 7.38
CA ALA A 59 -14.30 7.20 6.91
C ALA A 59 -13.25 6.54 6.02
N TYR A 60 -12.79 7.28 5.01
CA TYR A 60 -11.83 6.79 4.04
C TYR A 60 -10.60 7.68 4.02
N SER A 61 -9.42 7.06 3.86
CA SER A 61 -8.15 7.75 3.68
C SER A 61 -7.36 7.17 2.52
N LEU A 62 -6.38 7.93 2.04
CA LEU A 62 -5.48 7.50 0.98
C LEU A 62 -4.45 6.50 1.49
N THR A 63 -4.37 5.37 0.81
CA THR A 63 -3.26 4.42 0.92
C THR A 63 -1.98 5.00 0.29
N GLU A 64 -0.85 4.33 0.50
CA GLU A 64 0.41 4.66 -0.17
C GLU A 64 0.26 4.70 -1.70
N LEU A 65 -0.42 3.72 -2.30
CA LEU A 65 -0.72 3.70 -3.74
C LEU A 65 -1.57 4.89 -4.18
N GLY A 66 -2.58 5.26 -3.39
CA GLY A 66 -3.41 6.43 -3.65
C GLY A 66 -2.63 7.74 -3.61
N ARG A 67 -1.63 7.84 -2.71
CA ARG A 67 -0.76 9.02 -2.58
C ARG A 67 0.20 9.16 -3.75
N SER A 68 0.75 8.05 -4.26
CA SER A 68 1.63 8.06 -5.43
C SER A 68 0.96 8.60 -6.70
N LEU A 69 -0.36 8.47 -6.82
CA LEU A 69 -1.12 9.00 -7.94
C LEU A 69 -1.21 10.54 -7.95
N ILE A 70 -1.00 11.20 -6.81
CA ILE A 70 -1.01 12.67 -6.70
C ILE A 70 0.34 13.24 -7.18
N LEU A 71 1.43 12.56 -6.84
CA LEU A 71 2.79 12.95 -7.24
C LEU A 71 2.99 12.86 -8.76
N ALA A 72 2.35 11.87 -9.41
CA ALA A 72 2.38 11.74 -10.87
C ALA A 72 1.76 12.94 -11.60
N ASP A 73 0.79 13.63 -10.99
CA ASP A 73 0.13 14.79 -11.61
C ASP A 73 0.85 16.11 -11.27
N ALA A 74 1.46 16.21 -10.07
CA ALA A 74 2.26 17.36 -9.66
C ALA A 74 3.50 17.59 -10.54
N GLN A 75 3.99 16.57 -11.24
CA GLN A 75 5.13 16.69 -12.15
C GLN A 75 4.78 17.33 -13.50
N THR A 76 3.49 17.56 -13.80
CA THR A 76 3.03 18.13 -15.09
C THR A 76 2.89 19.66 -15.06
N THR A 77 3.15 20.31 -13.92
CA THR A 77 3.25 21.78 -13.83
C THR A 77 4.65 22.20 -13.42
N ARG A 78 5.62 21.91 -14.30
CA ARG A 78 6.89 22.65 -14.33
C ARG A 78 6.61 24.00 -14.98
N PRO A 79 6.60 25.13 -14.26
CA PRO A 79 6.87 26.40 -14.93
C PRO A 79 8.27 26.29 -15.52
N SER A 80 8.35 26.45 -16.84
CA SER A 80 9.60 26.62 -17.57
C SER A 80 10.43 27.71 -16.88
N ALA A 81 11.72 27.42 -16.69
CA ALA A 81 12.70 28.33 -16.12
C ALA A 81 12.75 29.67 -16.89
N PRO A 82 13.45 30.65 -16.33
CA PRO A 82 14.70 30.97 -17.03
C PRO A 82 15.93 30.97 -16.12
N SER A 83 17.03 30.61 -16.78
CA SER A 83 18.43 30.80 -16.44
C SER A 83 18.74 31.99 -15.53
N SER A 84 19.54 31.76 -14.49
CA SER A 84 20.86 32.40 -14.39
C SER A 84 21.71 31.68 -13.34
N LEU A 85 22.98 31.48 -13.70
CA LEU A 85 23.97 30.69 -12.99
C LEU A 85 25.05 31.67 -12.54
N ASP A 86 24.72 32.55 -11.58
CA ASP A 86 25.66 33.55 -11.07
C ASP A 86 25.15 34.12 -9.74
N ASP A 87 25.36 33.40 -8.64
CA ASP A 87 25.64 34.01 -7.32
C ASP A 87 26.20 32.94 -6.35
N LEU A 88 27.40 32.46 -6.67
CA LEU A 88 28.17 31.49 -5.87
C LEU A 88 29.43 32.19 -5.33
N ALA A 89 29.31 33.30 -4.59
CA ALA A 89 30.50 33.96 -4.05
C ALA A 89 30.30 34.90 -2.85
N ALA A 90 29.45 34.61 -1.86
CA ALA A 90 29.52 35.36 -0.59
C ALA A 90 28.82 34.65 0.58
N ALA A 91 29.52 33.72 1.24
CA ALA A 91 29.47 33.53 2.70
C ALA A 91 30.27 32.28 3.11
N GLN A 92 31.57 32.26 2.79
CA GLN A 92 32.53 31.61 3.67
C GLN A 92 33.31 32.72 4.36
N LEU A 93 33.82 32.39 5.56
CA LEU A 93 34.65 33.19 6.48
C LEU A 93 33.88 33.84 7.65
N HIS A 94 33.73 33.12 8.76
CA HIS A 94 34.71 33.25 9.85
C HIS A 94 34.54 32.18 10.97
N PRO A 95 35.65 31.66 11.54
CA PRO A 95 35.66 30.69 12.63
C PRO A 95 36.07 31.31 13.99
N VAL A 96 35.41 30.96 15.10
CA VAL A 96 35.97 31.07 16.48
C VAL A 96 35.44 29.95 17.42
N LYS A 97 36.39 29.10 17.81
CA LYS A 97 36.60 28.13 18.93
C LYS A 97 36.06 28.55 20.34
N PRO A 98 36.20 27.76 21.44
CA PRO A 98 35.70 26.41 21.79
C PRO A 98 35.00 26.32 23.20
N SER A 99 34.30 25.19 23.49
CA SER A 99 34.14 24.36 24.74
C SER A 99 34.39 24.98 26.15
N PRO A 100 33.83 24.50 27.30
CA PRO A 100 33.36 23.12 27.56
C PRO A 100 32.19 22.90 28.55
N ALA A 101 31.47 21.79 28.41
CA ALA A 101 31.03 20.92 29.53
C ALA A 101 30.22 19.72 29.00
N GLU A 102 30.89 18.60 28.85
CA GLU A 102 30.37 17.22 28.94
C GLU A 102 31.18 16.56 30.09
N PRO A 103 30.90 15.34 30.63
CA PRO A 103 30.01 14.25 30.16
C PRO A 103 29.35 13.47 31.36
N PRO A 104 28.98 12.15 31.32
CA PRO A 104 28.68 11.20 30.21
C PRO A 104 27.41 10.32 30.38
N SER A 105 27.11 9.55 29.31
CA SER A 105 26.51 8.18 29.27
C SER A 105 24.98 8.04 29.41
N SER A 106 24.25 7.21 28.63
CA SER A 106 24.59 5.88 28.12
C SER A 106 23.63 5.41 27.00
N VAL A 107 24.20 4.88 25.91
CA VAL A 107 23.84 3.60 25.23
C VAL A 107 22.41 3.48 24.64
N ALA A 108 22.19 3.65 23.34
CA ALA A 108 22.41 2.67 22.26
C ALA A 108 21.52 1.41 22.26
N TRP A 109 20.19 1.55 22.19
CA TRP A 109 19.22 0.49 21.80
C TRP A 109 18.06 1.21 21.10
N ASP A 110 17.77 1.05 19.80
CA ASP A 110 17.08 -0.10 19.22
C ASP A 110 17.22 -0.09 17.68
N MET A 111 18.35 -0.57 17.17
CA MET A 111 18.47 -1.08 15.79
C MET A 111 18.06 -2.57 15.70
N HIS A 112 17.33 -3.09 16.69
CA HIS A 112 16.95 -4.51 16.79
C HIS A 112 15.43 -4.79 16.63
N SER A 113 14.60 -3.80 16.30
CA SER A 113 13.13 -4.00 16.24
C SER A 113 12.55 -4.35 14.86
N THR A 114 13.37 -4.42 13.80
CA THR A 114 12.92 -4.86 12.47
C THR A 114 13.21 -6.33 12.17
N ALA A 115 14.19 -6.95 12.82
CA ALA A 115 14.52 -8.37 12.59
C ALA A 115 13.55 -9.34 13.30
N GLN A 116 12.89 -8.93 14.38
CA GLN A 116 12.01 -9.81 15.14
C GLN A 116 10.59 -9.95 14.54
N ARG A 117 10.13 -8.99 13.73
CA ARG A 117 8.82 -9.10 13.05
C ARG A 117 8.82 -10.09 11.89
N ASP A 118 9.98 -10.35 11.29
CA ASP A 118 10.10 -11.37 10.24
C ASP A 118 10.21 -12.79 10.84
N LEU A 119 10.78 -12.92 12.04
CA LEU A 119 10.86 -14.21 12.74
C LEU A 119 9.52 -14.65 13.35
N GLN A 120 8.66 -13.69 13.72
CA GLN A 120 7.34 -14.00 14.28
C GLN A 120 6.30 -14.41 13.21
N ARG A 121 6.53 -14.11 11.91
CA ARG A 121 5.71 -14.66 10.81
C ARG A 121 6.12 -16.07 10.38
N GLN A 122 7.34 -16.50 10.68
CA GLN A 122 7.80 -17.85 10.34
C GLN A 122 7.17 -18.92 11.24
N ALA A 123 6.73 -18.58 12.45
CA ALA A 123 6.17 -19.53 13.40
C ALA A 123 4.67 -19.83 13.20
N GLU A 124 3.96 -19.07 12.35
CA GLU A 124 2.51 -19.23 12.11
C GLU A 124 2.17 -19.89 10.75
N GLN A 125 3.17 -20.27 9.96
CA GLN A 125 3.00 -20.82 8.61
C GLN A 125 3.40 -22.30 8.48
N SER A 126 2.87 -23.17 9.33
CA SER A 126 2.93 -24.62 9.10
C SER A 126 1.68 -25.15 8.37
N SER A 127 0.92 -24.28 7.70
CA SER A 127 -0.21 -24.67 6.86
C SER A 127 0.19 -24.51 5.38
N PRO A 128 -0.01 -25.55 4.54
CA PRO A 128 0.27 -25.43 3.11
C PRO A 128 -0.64 -24.36 2.51
N ALA A 129 -0.04 -23.41 1.82
CA ALA A 129 -0.75 -22.40 1.05
C ALA A 129 -0.88 -22.85 -0.40
N PHE A 130 -2.10 -22.70 -0.95
CA PHE A 130 -2.43 -23.12 -2.30
C PHE A 130 -2.81 -21.90 -3.14
N GLY A 131 -2.31 -21.83 -4.38
CA GLY A 131 -2.61 -20.73 -5.30
C GLY A 131 -2.84 -21.24 -6.72
N LEU A 132 -3.73 -20.57 -7.46
CA LEU A 132 -3.90 -20.78 -8.90
C LEU A 132 -3.48 -19.51 -9.63
N LEU A 133 -2.50 -19.63 -10.51
CA LEU A 133 -2.02 -18.53 -11.35
C LEU A 133 -2.99 -18.28 -12.50
N ASN A 134 -3.00 -17.06 -13.04
CA ASN A 134 -3.78 -16.70 -14.23
C ASN A 134 -3.41 -17.54 -15.47
N THR A 135 -2.22 -18.16 -15.47
CA THR A 135 -1.74 -19.10 -16.49
C THR A 135 -2.39 -20.49 -16.38
N GLY A 136 -3.21 -20.74 -15.35
CA GLY A 136 -3.80 -22.03 -15.04
C GLY A 136 -2.87 -22.98 -14.27
N GLU A 137 -1.67 -22.53 -13.93
CA GLU A 137 -0.69 -23.29 -13.14
C GLU A 137 -1.05 -23.25 -11.65
N PHE A 138 -0.88 -24.37 -10.96
CA PHE A 138 -1.18 -24.49 -9.53
C PHE A 138 0.10 -24.44 -8.70
N LEU A 139 0.08 -23.68 -7.62
CA LEU A 139 1.19 -23.48 -6.70
C LEU A 139 0.84 -24.07 -5.34
N ILE A 140 1.79 -24.81 -4.79
CA ILE A 140 1.77 -25.30 -3.41
C ILE A 140 2.98 -24.72 -2.71
N MET A 141 2.76 -23.94 -1.66
CA MET A 141 3.80 -23.36 -0.82
C MET A 141 3.74 -24.01 0.56
N PHE A 142 4.81 -24.70 0.96
CA PHE A 142 4.88 -25.37 2.24
C PHE A 142 6.33 -25.40 2.73
N GLU A 143 6.57 -25.03 4.00
CA GLU A 143 7.90 -25.06 4.63
C GLU A 143 9.02 -24.39 3.79
N GLY A 144 8.73 -23.24 3.17
CA GLY A 144 9.69 -22.53 2.33
C GLY A 144 9.93 -23.15 0.95
N HIS A 145 9.27 -24.25 0.62
CA HIS A 145 9.32 -24.89 -0.69
C HIS A 145 8.13 -24.45 -1.54
N THR A 146 8.39 -24.16 -2.81
CA THR A 146 7.34 -23.85 -3.79
C THR A 146 7.30 -24.92 -4.86
N ILE A 147 6.20 -25.68 -4.90
CA ILE A 147 5.94 -26.67 -5.94
C ILE A 147 5.02 -26.05 -6.97
N LYS A 148 5.47 -26.05 -8.22
CA LYS A 148 4.71 -25.53 -9.37
C LYS A 148 4.19 -26.68 -10.22
N ILE A 149 2.87 -26.76 -10.35
CA ILE A 149 2.17 -27.78 -11.13
C ILE A 149 1.70 -27.15 -12.44
N PRO A 150 2.21 -27.63 -13.59
CA PRO A 150 1.79 -27.12 -14.90
C PRO A 150 0.29 -27.26 -15.12
N ALA A 151 -0.31 -26.30 -15.83
CA ALA A 151 -1.75 -26.28 -16.10
C ALA A 151 -2.29 -27.59 -16.69
N LYS A 152 -1.52 -28.26 -17.56
CA LYS A 152 -1.86 -29.58 -18.13
C LYS A 152 -2.06 -30.70 -17.10
N ASN A 153 -1.42 -30.59 -15.93
CA ASN A 153 -1.45 -31.61 -14.88
C ASN A 153 -2.42 -31.27 -13.74
N VAL A 154 -2.95 -30.05 -13.71
CA VAL A 154 -3.91 -29.61 -12.67
C VAL A 154 -5.20 -30.44 -12.68
N PRO A 155 -5.82 -30.78 -13.83
CA PRO A 155 -6.99 -31.66 -13.86
C PRO A 155 -6.71 -33.06 -13.29
N ALA A 156 -5.56 -33.64 -13.63
CA ALA A 156 -5.16 -34.96 -13.14
C ALA A 156 -4.91 -34.96 -11.62
N MET A 157 -4.23 -33.94 -11.10
CA MET A 157 -4.05 -33.74 -9.65
C MET A 157 -5.40 -33.63 -8.93
N ARG A 158 -6.34 -32.84 -9.48
CA ARG A 158 -7.69 -32.71 -8.91
C ARG A 158 -8.46 -34.03 -8.89
N ALA A 159 -8.33 -34.84 -9.95
CA ALA A 159 -8.96 -36.15 -10.01
C ALA A 159 -8.41 -37.10 -8.92
N GLN A 160 -7.10 -37.08 -8.67
CA GLN A 160 -6.46 -37.87 -7.60
C GLN A 160 -6.90 -37.43 -6.20
N LEU A 161 -7.08 -36.13 -5.97
CA LEU A 161 -7.55 -35.61 -4.68
C LEU A 161 -9.06 -35.85 -4.46
N ASN A 162 -9.85 -35.84 -5.53
CA ASN A 162 -11.29 -36.07 -5.49
C ASN A 162 -11.67 -37.53 -5.68
N THR A 163 -10.71 -38.46 -5.69
CA THR A 163 -11.06 -39.88 -5.74
C THR A 163 -11.66 -40.23 -4.38
N PRO A 164 -12.97 -40.56 -4.27
CA PRO A 164 -13.49 -41.06 -3.02
C PRO A 164 -12.69 -42.32 -2.67
N ALA A 165 -12.25 -42.43 -1.43
CA ALA A 165 -11.66 -43.67 -0.93
C ALA A 165 -12.66 -44.79 -1.23
N ALA A 166 -12.39 -45.56 -2.26
CA ALA A 166 -13.20 -46.69 -2.64
C ALA A 166 -13.05 -47.73 -1.53
N GLY A 167 -14.06 -47.81 -0.66
CA GLY A 167 -14.20 -48.88 0.32
C GLY A 167 -13.97 -48.45 1.77
N ALA A 168 -14.96 -47.79 2.38
CA ALA A 168 -15.06 -47.75 3.84
C ALA A 168 -16.50 -47.58 4.35
N PHE A 169 -17.52 -48.10 3.64
CA PHE A 169 -18.83 -48.36 4.23
C PHE A 169 -19.48 -49.56 3.50
N GLN A 170 -19.30 -50.74 4.07
CA GLN A 170 -20.26 -51.86 3.97
C GLN A 170 -20.99 -51.96 5.31
#